data_AF-A0A1S3HTP6-F1
#
_entry.id   AF-A0A1S3HTP6-F1
#
_cell.length_a   1.000
_cell.length_b   1.000
_cell.length_c   1.000
_cell.angle_alpha   90.00
_cell.angle_beta   90.00
_cell.angle_gamma   90.00
#
_symmetry.space_group_name_H-M   'P 1'
#
loop_
_entity.id
_entity.type
_entity.pdbx_description
1 polymer ?
#
loop_
_entity_poly.entity_id
_entity_poly.type
_entity_poly.pdbx_seq_one_letter_code
_entity_poly.pdbx_strand_id
1 'polypeptide(L)'
;MRKEDGALHFFYNGRDMGMAATNVPLKIHGIVDVCGSTTHVELVEQMREETTEPTGAAFTGMAREERAFEKMKQAIDLLKKKDERAILSTELMVLQHLYMLYAKNTARNLRQLMGDKLVQLNAAFHITEYIKFLCECGIENDKIYTCYDLLLNVCLNYSDGSLKFARSIGQTDLLGILSAELAKYQNRYMSEEGKRGIVMTAFGILLSCSKVTENREVYYRLCVISIVVPYTKPGNDETVAMTALMTLSYLVTIDQQHLIQAEPSAIANILKKLDEALKNAETHQSDGSLSFHAYEIVESLINLSKSAQNRVTMVQKGGIPLFVKMMKVGNPQEQELVLNAVWELINGGDGTLSTISRTEGLLDAVKALKGSKVETVRRAAERISLKLDTQTQMFSQSFDPAPRPKCTYKDICDKFVETLHIHESYFDAKYHRCYCNVCHNERGDKLYYTRGNPPKDYGIPIGWYRYALSLPAKAKALNVLDNWHRAFHGTKKHVVSKILEVGELLIPGDVALGGDKKSDREDHFKENYKPEGFDTKKTVLSPSIRYAGHDAYAMPHKLEVSGKTYVARVALQVYIRPGSYDVGDQTIGETKPIDPKFDNQEIEWSTKERGSTILYGLLVKLEEQAS
;
A
#
# COMPACT_ATOMS: atom_id res chain seq x y z
N MET A 1 -1.32 34.94 11.10
CA MET A 1 -0.80 36.15 11.73
C MET A 1 -1.54 36.43 13.04
N ARG A 2 -0.79 36.65 14.12
CA ARG A 2 -1.33 37.04 15.43
C ARG A 2 -1.56 38.56 15.42
N LYS A 3 -2.76 39.00 15.78
CA LYS A 3 -3.17 40.40 15.94
C LYS A 3 -2.85 40.90 17.35
N GLU A 4 -2.88 42.22 17.54
CA GLU A 4 -2.53 42.85 18.83
C GLU A 4 -3.46 42.43 19.97
N ASP A 5 -4.72 42.17 19.65
CA ASP A 5 -5.75 41.64 20.56
C ASP A 5 -5.54 40.17 20.97
N GLY A 6 -4.46 39.52 20.49
CA GLY A 6 -4.15 38.12 20.78
C GLY A 6 -4.92 37.12 19.91
N ALA A 7 -5.67 37.57 18.90
CA ALA A 7 -6.32 36.70 17.92
C ALA A 7 -5.32 36.21 16.87
N LEU A 8 -5.30 34.90 16.59
CA LEU A 8 -4.53 34.30 15.51
C LEU A 8 -5.43 34.05 14.31
N HIS A 9 -5.03 34.56 13.15
CA HIS A 9 -5.70 34.33 11.86
C HIS A 9 -4.80 33.53 10.92
N PHE A 10 -5.36 32.65 10.09
CA PHE A 10 -4.61 32.04 8.99
C PHE A 10 -4.97 32.70 7.67
N PHE A 11 -3.99 32.79 6.77
CA PHE A 11 -4.20 33.35 5.44
C PHE A 11 -3.86 32.28 4.41
N TYR A 12 -4.73 32.10 3.42
CA TYR A 12 -4.48 31.21 2.30
C TYR A 12 -4.58 32.00 1.00
N ASN A 13 -3.51 32.04 0.21
CA ASN A 13 -3.37 32.88 -0.99
C ASN A 13 -3.80 34.33 -0.75
N GLY A 14 -3.29 34.95 0.32
CA GLY A 14 -3.59 36.34 0.68
C GLY A 14 -4.97 36.58 1.32
N ARG A 15 -5.87 35.58 1.34
CA ARG A 15 -7.21 35.72 1.92
C ARG A 15 -7.24 35.31 3.40
N ASP A 16 -7.81 36.16 4.25
CA ASP A 16 -8.03 35.86 5.67
C ASP A 16 -9.07 34.73 5.80
N MET A 17 -8.70 33.64 6.47
CA MET A 17 -9.55 32.46 6.72
C MET A 17 -10.37 32.60 8.01
N GLY A 18 -10.31 33.77 8.64
CA GLY A 18 -10.98 34.06 9.90
C GLY A 18 -10.12 33.77 11.12
N MET A 19 -10.71 34.01 12.29
CA MET A 19 -10.05 33.85 13.58
C MET A 19 -9.93 32.37 13.93
N ALA A 20 -8.70 31.88 13.97
CA ALA A 20 -8.35 30.49 14.26
C ALA A 20 -8.19 30.21 15.76
N ALA A 21 -7.72 31.19 16.54
CA ALA A 21 -7.60 31.09 17.99
C ALA A 21 -7.58 32.48 18.65
N THR A 22 -7.92 32.56 19.93
CA THR A 22 -7.85 33.78 20.76
C THR A 22 -6.88 33.57 21.93
N ASN A 23 -6.46 34.67 22.59
CA ASN A 23 -5.52 34.65 23.72
C ASN A 23 -4.17 33.98 23.40
N VAL A 24 -3.69 34.10 22.17
CA VAL A 24 -2.41 33.50 21.77
C VAL A 24 -1.23 34.28 22.36
N PRO A 25 -0.25 33.64 23.02
CA PRO A 25 0.93 34.30 23.58
C PRO A 25 1.78 35.04 22.54
N LEU A 26 2.62 35.99 22.99
CA LEU A 26 3.48 36.80 22.09
C LEU A 26 4.57 35.96 21.38
N LYS A 27 5.11 34.95 22.03
CA LYS A 27 6.09 34.02 21.46
C LYS A 27 5.42 32.68 21.18
N ILE A 28 5.22 32.38 19.90
CA ILE A 28 4.69 31.10 19.43
C ILE A 28 5.65 30.47 18.44
N HIS A 29 5.68 29.15 18.40
CA HIS A 29 6.35 28.36 17.38
C HIS A 29 5.28 27.67 16.54
N GLY A 30 5.31 27.89 15.22
CA GLY A 30 4.48 27.14 14.28
C GLY A 30 5.14 25.81 13.96
N ILE A 31 4.40 24.71 14.16
CA ILE A 31 4.78 23.40 13.64
C ILE A 31 3.86 23.12 12.46
N VAL A 32 4.45 22.86 11.30
CA VAL A 32 3.70 22.52 10.08
C VAL A 32 3.92 21.04 9.80
N ASP A 33 2.84 20.27 9.88
CA ASP A 33 2.83 18.88 9.41
C ASP A 33 2.45 18.86 7.93
N VAL A 34 3.34 18.34 7.09
CA VAL A 34 3.19 18.34 5.64
C VAL A 34 2.88 16.93 5.18
N CYS A 35 1.62 16.70 4.83
CA CYS A 35 1.14 15.41 4.35
C CYS A 35 0.86 15.47 2.83
N GLY A 36 1.63 14.73 2.02
CA GLY A 36 1.46 14.63 0.57
C GLY A 36 2.77 14.69 -0.21
N SER A 37 2.69 14.70 -1.55
CA SER A 37 3.86 14.87 -2.43
C SER A 37 4.30 16.33 -2.47
N THR A 38 5.14 16.74 -1.52
CA THR A 38 5.68 18.11 -1.45
C THR A 38 7.12 18.15 -1.96
N THR A 39 7.40 19.01 -2.94
CA THR A 39 8.72 19.13 -3.56
C THR A 39 9.70 19.97 -2.74
N HIS A 40 9.22 21.03 -2.07
CA HIS A 40 9.99 21.85 -1.14
C HIS A 40 9.05 22.70 -0.25
N VAL A 41 9.54 23.14 0.90
CA VAL A 41 8.90 24.12 1.79
C VAL A 41 9.94 25.18 2.13
N GLU A 42 9.61 26.44 1.87
CA GLU A 42 10.48 27.58 2.17
C GLU A 42 9.72 28.61 3.01
N LEU A 43 10.44 29.30 3.89
CA LEU A 43 9.92 30.48 4.60
C LEU A 43 10.16 31.71 3.73
N VAL A 44 9.09 32.33 3.25
CA VAL A 44 9.15 33.56 2.46
C VAL A 44 8.66 34.75 3.28
N GLU A 45 9.34 35.89 3.16
CA GLU A 45 8.79 37.16 3.65
C GLU A 45 7.62 37.59 2.78
N GLN A 46 6.62 38.24 3.39
CA GLN A 46 5.35 38.56 2.75
C GLN A 46 5.55 39.53 1.56
N MET A 47 5.60 38.99 0.33
CA MET A 47 5.58 39.81 -0.88
C MET A 47 4.17 40.38 -1.06
N ARG A 48 4.06 41.71 -1.17
CA ARG A 48 2.85 42.35 -1.71
C ARG A 48 2.68 41.86 -3.14
N GLU A 49 1.48 41.42 -3.51
CA GLU A 49 1.16 41.02 -4.88
C GLU A 49 1.41 42.19 -5.83
N GLU A 50 2.51 42.14 -6.59
CA GLU A 50 2.62 42.86 -7.84
C GLU A 50 1.91 42.02 -8.90
N THR A 51 0.86 42.59 -9.48
CA THR A 51 0.17 42.08 -10.65
C THR A 51 1.14 42.01 -11.83
N THR A 52 1.78 40.87 -12.05
CA THR A 52 2.57 40.63 -13.25
C THR A 52 1.65 40.16 -14.37
N GLU A 53 1.34 41.06 -15.31
CA GLU A 53 0.83 40.69 -16.62
C GLU A 53 1.87 39.85 -17.39
N PRO A 54 1.47 38.85 -18.19
CA PRO A 54 2.43 38.01 -18.92
C PRO A 54 3.12 38.80 -20.04
N THR A 55 4.45 38.79 -20.03
CA THR A 55 5.32 39.43 -21.02
C THR A 55 5.26 38.71 -22.39
N GLY A 56 4.51 39.30 -23.32
CA GLY A 56 5.03 39.85 -24.58
C GLY A 56 5.79 39.00 -25.62
N ALA A 57 5.89 37.66 -25.54
CA ALA A 57 6.75 36.90 -26.48
C ALA A 57 6.10 35.74 -27.26
N ALA A 58 4.77 35.73 -27.46
CA ALA A 58 4.08 34.69 -28.25
C ALA A 58 3.02 35.24 -29.25
N PHE A 59 3.25 36.44 -29.80
CA PHE A 59 2.24 37.18 -30.60
C PHE A 59 2.29 36.91 -32.12
N THR A 60 2.34 35.65 -32.55
CA THR A 60 2.19 35.31 -33.97
C THR A 60 1.27 34.10 -34.17
N GLY A 61 -0.04 34.29 -33.92
CA GLY A 61 -1.09 33.27 -34.16
C GLY A 61 -2.55 33.61 -33.76
N MET A 62 -2.81 34.74 -33.08
CA MET A 62 -4.02 34.98 -32.27
C MET A 62 -5.38 35.02 -32.97
N ALA A 63 -5.48 35.47 -34.23
CA ALA A 63 -6.79 35.73 -34.85
C ALA A 63 -7.69 34.47 -34.98
N ARG A 64 -7.08 33.28 -35.12
CA ARG A 64 -7.83 32.02 -35.23
C ARG A 64 -8.30 31.50 -33.88
N GLU A 65 -7.50 31.69 -32.83
CA GLU A 65 -7.79 31.27 -31.46
C GLU A 65 -8.87 32.17 -30.82
N GLU A 66 -8.76 33.48 -31.00
CA GLU A 66 -9.79 34.44 -30.56
C GLU A 66 -11.15 34.16 -31.18
N ARG A 67 -11.18 33.88 -32.49
CA ARG A 67 -12.41 33.50 -33.19
C ARG A 67 -13.00 32.18 -32.67
N ALA A 68 -12.15 31.22 -32.30
CA ALA A 68 -12.60 29.96 -31.71
C ALA A 68 -13.21 30.19 -30.32
N PHE A 69 -12.57 30.99 -29.46
CA PHE A 69 -13.09 31.32 -28.13
C PHE A 69 -14.40 32.11 -28.17
N GLU A 70 -14.55 33.05 -29.11
CA GLU A 70 -15.82 33.75 -29.30
C GLU A 70 -16.94 32.79 -29.73
N LYS A 71 -16.63 31.77 -30.54
CA LYS A 71 -17.59 30.72 -30.91
C LYS A 71 -17.94 29.80 -29.75
N MET A 72 -16.97 29.46 -28.88
CA MET A 72 -17.24 28.74 -27.64
C MET A 72 -18.19 29.54 -26.74
N LYS A 73 -17.96 30.84 -26.57
CA LYS A 73 -18.83 31.74 -25.83
C LYS A 73 -20.25 31.77 -26.39
N GLN A 74 -20.40 31.90 -27.71
CA GLN A 74 -21.72 31.86 -28.37
C GLN A 74 -22.48 30.55 -28.09
N ALA A 75 -21.79 29.40 -28.08
CA ALA A 75 -22.40 28.13 -27.72
C ALA A 75 -22.88 28.11 -26.26
N ILE A 76 -22.06 28.61 -25.32
CA ILE A 76 -22.45 28.73 -23.90
C ILE A 76 -23.62 29.71 -23.70
N ASP A 77 -23.67 30.81 -24.45
CA ASP A 77 -24.77 31.78 -24.38
C ASP A 77 -26.10 31.19 -24.86
N LEU A 78 -26.09 30.22 -25.79
CA LEU A 78 -27.30 29.50 -26.20
C LEU A 78 -27.82 28.59 -25.08
N LEU A 79 -26.93 27.90 -24.35
CA LEU A 79 -27.32 27.06 -23.20
C LEU A 79 -28.04 27.86 -22.10
N LYS A 80 -27.79 29.17 -21.99
CA LYS A 80 -28.48 30.01 -21.00
C LYS A 80 -29.99 30.16 -21.27
N LYS A 81 -30.43 29.97 -22.52
CA LYS A 81 -31.81 30.25 -22.93
C LYS A 81 -32.82 29.18 -22.52
N LYS A 82 -32.39 27.92 -22.37
CA LYS A 82 -33.25 26.77 -22.00
C LYS A 82 -34.58 26.73 -22.79
N ASP A 83 -34.48 26.81 -24.12
CA ASP A 83 -35.64 26.79 -25.03
C ASP A 83 -35.74 25.45 -25.75
N GLU A 84 -36.84 24.73 -25.53
CA GLU A 84 -37.07 23.39 -26.08
C GLU A 84 -37.09 23.40 -27.61
N ARG A 85 -37.62 24.47 -28.22
CA ARG A 85 -37.68 24.62 -29.68
C ARG A 85 -36.31 24.85 -30.29
N ALA A 86 -35.36 25.34 -29.50
CA ALA A 86 -34.01 25.65 -29.92
C ALA A 86 -32.99 24.53 -29.60
N ILE A 87 -33.42 23.39 -29.02
CA ILE A 87 -32.52 22.29 -28.61
C ILE A 87 -31.63 21.86 -29.78
N LEU A 88 -32.20 21.59 -30.96
CA LEU A 88 -31.44 21.15 -32.13
C LEU A 88 -30.38 22.18 -32.57
N SER A 89 -30.75 23.47 -32.62
CA SER A 89 -29.81 24.53 -33.00
C SER A 89 -28.69 24.73 -31.95
N THR A 90 -29.03 24.52 -30.68
CA THR A 90 -28.07 24.61 -29.56
C THR A 90 -27.12 23.42 -29.58
N GLU A 91 -27.63 22.21 -29.81
CA GLU A 91 -26.85 20.98 -30.00
C GLU A 91 -25.83 21.15 -31.12
N LEU A 92 -26.23 21.64 -32.30
CA LEU A 92 -25.30 21.86 -33.43
C LEU A 92 -24.17 22.83 -33.07
N MET A 93 -24.47 23.90 -32.34
CA MET A 93 -23.47 24.88 -31.89
C MET A 93 -22.51 24.28 -30.87
N VAL A 94 -23.00 23.51 -29.91
CA VAL A 94 -22.19 22.77 -28.93
C VAL A 94 -21.32 21.73 -29.63
N LEU A 95 -21.90 20.96 -30.56
CA LEU A 95 -21.20 19.93 -31.32
C LEU A 95 -20.03 20.54 -32.08
N GLN A 96 -20.27 21.62 -32.83
CA GLN A 96 -19.26 22.22 -33.67
C GLN A 96 -18.16 22.94 -32.87
N HIS A 97 -18.55 23.69 -31.83
CA HIS A 97 -17.66 24.65 -31.19
C HIS A 97 -17.13 24.23 -29.82
N LEU A 98 -17.72 23.22 -29.18
CA LEU A 98 -17.21 22.65 -27.94
C LEU A 98 -16.63 21.25 -28.18
N TYR A 99 -17.42 20.33 -28.76
CA TYR A 99 -17.01 18.93 -28.91
C TYR A 99 -16.00 18.73 -30.07
N MET A 100 -16.39 19.07 -31.30
CA MET A 100 -15.54 18.89 -32.49
C MET A 100 -14.30 19.78 -32.45
N LEU A 101 -14.41 20.97 -31.82
CA LEU A 101 -13.25 21.83 -31.60
C LEU A 101 -12.24 21.15 -30.68
N TYR A 102 -12.67 20.52 -29.59
CA TYR A 102 -11.77 19.75 -28.71
C TYR A 102 -11.17 18.54 -29.44
N ALA A 103 -12.01 17.77 -30.15
CA ALA A 103 -11.58 16.56 -30.85
C ALA A 103 -10.52 16.83 -31.92
N LYS A 104 -10.64 17.94 -32.67
CA LYS A 104 -9.69 18.34 -33.72
C LYS A 104 -8.34 18.82 -33.18
N ASN A 105 -8.27 19.23 -31.92
CA ASN A 105 -7.05 19.75 -31.32
C ASN A 105 -6.47 18.71 -30.37
N THR A 106 -5.40 18.03 -30.77
CA THR A 106 -4.77 16.95 -29.99
C THR A 106 -3.71 17.45 -29.00
N ALA A 107 -3.23 18.69 -29.17
CA ALA A 107 -2.22 19.28 -28.29
C ALA A 107 -2.76 19.52 -26.87
N ARG A 108 -2.09 18.94 -25.87
CA ARG A 108 -2.51 18.98 -24.45
C ARG A 108 -2.61 20.40 -23.90
N ASN A 109 -1.63 21.26 -24.19
CA ASN A 109 -1.62 22.66 -23.75
C ASN A 109 -2.80 23.45 -24.33
N LEU A 110 -3.19 23.18 -25.57
CA LEU A 110 -4.34 23.82 -26.19
C LEU A 110 -5.66 23.32 -25.60
N ARG A 111 -5.81 22.00 -25.38
CA ARG A 111 -6.97 21.43 -24.68
C ARG A 111 -7.15 22.01 -23.28
N GLN A 112 -6.05 22.15 -22.53
CA GLN A 112 -6.03 22.79 -21.22
C GLN A 112 -6.46 24.27 -21.32
N LEU A 113 -5.89 25.03 -22.24
CA LEU A 113 -6.25 26.44 -22.46
C LEU A 113 -7.74 26.61 -22.78
N MET A 114 -8.30 25.74 -23.64
CA MET A 114 -9.71 25.76 -23.98
C MET A 114 -10.60 25.46 -22.75
N GLY A 115 -10.24 24.48 -21.93
CA GLY A 115 -10.93 24.19 -20.67
C GLY A 115 -10.87 25.35 -19.69
N ASP A 116 -9.72 25.99 -19.54
CA ASP A 116 -9.54 27.17 -18.70
C ASP A 116 -10.39 28.36 -19.19
N LYS A 117 -10.56 28.52 -20.51
CA LYS A 117 -11.48 29.52 -21.08
C LYS A 117 -12.94 29.20 -20.79
N LEU A 118 -13.35 27.94 -20.80
CA LEU A 118 -14.69 27.55 -20.39
C LEU A 118 -14.98 27.86 -18.91
N VAL A 119 -13.97 27.78 -18.04
CA VAL A 119 -14.10 28.21 -16.64
C VAL A 119 -14.40 29.71 -16.55
N GLN A 120 -13.73 30.55 -17.34
CA GLN A 120 -13.98 32.00 -17.39
C GLN A 120 -15.42 32.33 -17.83
N LEU A 121 -16.03 31.45 -18.62
CA LEU A 121 -17.41 31.58 -19.12
C LEU A 121 -18.45 30.97 -18.18
N ASN A 122 -18.06 30.48 -17.00
CA ASN A 122 -18.91 29.72 -16.09
C ASN A 122 -19.62 28.53 -16.78
N ALA A 123 -18.94 27.91 -17.75
CA ALA A 123 -19.57 26.93 -18.64
C ALA A 123 -20.06 25.68 -17.90
N ALA A 124 -19.33 25.19 -16.88
CA ALA A 124 -19.76 24.02 -16.10
C ALA A 124 -21.15 24.23 -15.48
N PHE A 125 -21.41 25.40 -14.91
CA PHE A 125 -22.71 25.77 -14.37
C PHE A 125 -23.79 25.77 -15.46
N HIS A 126 -23.56 26.49 -16.57
CA HIS A 126 -24.54 26.59 -17.66
C HIS A 126 -24.83 25.25 -18.34
N ILE A 127 -23.81 24.40 -18.51
CA ILE A 127 -23.99 23.03 -19.02
C ILE A 127 -24.82 22.20 -18.03
N THR A 128 -24.51 22.25 -16.74
CA THR A 128 -25.27 21.51 -15.70
C THR A 128 -26.74 21.94 -15.66
N GLU A 129 -26.98 23.25 -15.73
CA GLU A 129 -28.32 23.82 -15.74
C GLU A 129 -29.12 23.45 -16.99
N TYR A 130 -28.46 23.30 -18.13
CA TYR A 130 -29.09 22.84 -19.36
C TYR A 130 -29.33 21.32 -19.35
N ILE A 131 -28.44 20.53 -18.74
CA ILE A 131 -28.64 19.09 -18.51
C ILE A 131 -29.90 18.85 -17.69
N LYS A 132 -30.12 19.62 -16.61
CA LYS A 132 -31.36 19.55 -15.81
C LYS A 132 -32.59 19.86 -16.66
N PHE A 133 -32.54 20.92 -17.46
CA PHE A 133 -33.59 21.28 -18.39
C PHE A 133 -33.91 20.16 -19.40
N LEU A 134 -32.89 19.51 -19.98
CA LEU A 134 -33.10 18.36 -20.86
C LEU A 134 -33.74 17.17 -20.13
N CYS A 135 -33.41 16.95 -18.86
CA CYS A 135 -34.07 15.94 -18.03
C CYS A 135 -35.56 16.25 -17.82
N GLU A 136 -35.92 17.52 -17.61
CA GLU A 136 -37.31 17.98 -17.49
C GLU A 136 -38.10 17.81 -18.80
N CYS A 137 -37.45 18.00 -19.96
CA CYS A 137 -38.08 17.78 -21.26
C CYS A 137 -38.28 16.29 -21.62
N GLY A 138 -37.66 15.36 -20.88
CA GLY A 138 -37.76 13.91 -21.11
C GLY A 138 -36.65 13.36 -21.99
N ILE A 139 -35.62 12.78 -21.36
CA ILE A 139 -34.48 12.16 -22.05
C ILE A 139 -34.81 10.80 -22.69
N GLU A 140 -36.07 10.32 -22.60
CA GLU A 140 -36.53 9.18 -23.39
C GLU A 140 -36.72 9.53 -24.87
N ASN A 141 -36.77 10.82 -25.21
CA ASN A 141 -36.79 11.27 -26.60
C ASN A 141 -35.38 11.29 -27.20
N ASP A 142 -35.17 10.57 -28.30
CA ASP A 142 -33.86 10.44 -28.96
C ASP A 142 -33.17 11.78 -29.28
N LYS A 143 -33.93 12.81 -29.65
CA LYS A 143 -33.37 14.14 -29.96
C LYS A 143 -32.87 14.84 -28.70
N ILE A 144 -33.63 14.75 -27.61
CA ILE A 144 -33.25 15.32 -26.32
C ILE A 144 -32.06 14.55 -25.74
N TYR A 145 -32.08 13.22 -25.87
CA TYR A 145 -30.99 12.34 -25.46
C TYR A 145 -29.68 12.66 -26.19
N THR A 146 -29.73 12.91 -27.50
CA THR A 146 -28.53 13.25 -28.29
C THR A 146 -27.86 14.52 -27.76
N CYS A 147 -28.64 15.56 -27.44
CA CYS A 147 -28.11 16.79 -26.84
C CYS A 147 -27.58 16.55 -25.41
N TYR A 148 -28.27 15.74 -24.61
CA TYR A 148 -27.85 15.37 -23.26
C TYR A 148 -26.50 14.63 -23.28
N ASP A 149 -26.38 13.60 -24.11
CA ASP A 149 -25.16 12.81 -24.27
C ASP A 149 -24.00 13.67 -24.78
N LEU A 150 -24.25 14.56 -25.74
CA LEU A 150 -23.25 15.51 -26.24
C LEU A 150 -22.70 16.41 -25.12
N LEU A 151 -23.56 16.91 -24.23
CA LEU A 151 -23.12 17.77 -23.13
C LEU A 151 -22.32 17.01 -22.08
N LEU A 152 -22.69 15.75 -21.77
CA LEU A 152 -21.87 14.89 -20.92
C LEU A 152 -20.49 14.62 -21.53
N ASN A 153 -20.42 14.36 -22.84
CA ASN A 153 -19.16 14.17 -23.55
C ASN A 153 -18.31 15.45 -23.59
N VAL A 154 -18.92 16.64 -23.68
CA VAL A 154 -18.21 17.90 -23.48
C VAL A 154 -17.64 17.97 -22.07
N CYS A 155 -18.43 17.67 -21.03
CA CYS A 155 -17.94 17.64 -19.66
C CYS A 155 -16.79 16.65 -19.47
N LEU A 156 -16.88 15.45 -20.03
CA LEU A 156 -15.83 14.44 -20.01
C LEU A 156 -14.53 14.98 -20.63
N ASN A 157 -14.60 15.46 -21.87
CA ASN A 157 -13.44 15.98 -22.60
C ASN A 157 -12.73 17.12 -21.85
N TYR A 158 -13.47 18.14 -21.43
CA TYR A 158 -12.85 19.31 -20.83
C TYR A 158 -12.44 19.08 -19.36
N SER A 159 -13.07 18.16 -18.64
CA SER A 159 -12.63 17.79 -17.29
C SER A 159 -11.37 16.94 -17.31
N ASP A 160 -11.18 16.10 -18.34
CA ASP A 160 -9.93 15.41 -18.59
C ASP A 160 -8.81 16.39 -18.99
N GLY A 161 -9.11 17.30 -19.93
CA GLY A 161 -8.13 18.25 -20.46
C GLY A 161 -7.74 19.40 -19.52
N SER A 162 -8.59 19.79 -18.55
CA SER A 162 -8.34 20.88 -17.61
C SER A 162 -8.82 20.56 -16.19
N LEU A 163 -7.87 20.49 -15.25
CA LEU A 163 -8.17 20.36 -13.82
C LEU A 163 -8.98 21.56 -13.29
N LYS A 164 -8.87 22.75 -13.89
CA LYS A 164 -9.70 23.90 -13.48
C LYS A 164 -11.15 23.69 -13.89
N PHE A 165 -11.40 23.10 -15.05
CA PHE A 165 -12.74 22.75 -15.48
C PHE A 165 -13.31 21.56 -14.67
N ALA A 166 -12.50 20.54 -14.37
CA ALA A 166 -12.88 19.47 -13.45
C ALA A 166 -13.24 20.00 -12.04
N ARG A 167 -12.50 21.00 -11.55
CA ARG A 167 -12.83 21.69 -10.29
C ARG A 167 -14.15 22.44 -10.37
N SER A 168 -14.42 23.16 -11.47
CA SER A 168 -15.68 23.90 -11.60
C SER A 168 -16.90 22.99 -11.70
N ILE A 169 -16.76 21.77 -12.25
CA ILE A 169 -17.82 20.74 -12.19
C ILE A 169 -18.18 20.37 -10.75
N GLY A 170 -17.21 20.25 -9.85
CA GLY A 170 -17.49 19.94 -8.44
C GLY A 170 -18.26 21.04 -7.72
N GLN A 171 -18.32 22.25 -8.29
CA GLN A 171 -19.09 23.39 -7.77
C GLN A 171 -20.54 23.42 -8.30
N THR A 172 -20.94 22.43 -9.11
CA THR A 172 -22.30 22.29 -9.65
C THR A 172 -22.96 21.01 -9.15
N ASP A 173 -24.24 20.82 -9.50
CA ASP A 173 -24.98 19.59 -9.17
C ASP A 173 -24.64 18.40 -10.09
N LEU A 174 -23.74 18.56 -11.06
CA LEU A 174 -23.49 17.52 -12.07
C LEU A 174 -22.99 16.21 -11.44
N LEU A 175 -22.07 16.28 -10.47
CA LEU A 175 -21.61 15.07 -9.78
C LEU A 175 -22.75 14.35 -9.03
N GLY A 176 -23.73 15.09 -8.51
CA GLY A 176 -24.93 14.54 -7.88
C GLY A 176 -25.84 13.84 -8.89
N ILE A 177 -26.08 14.46 -10.05
CA ILE A 177 -26.86 13.88 -11.15
C ILE A 177 -26.23 12.57 -11.62
N LEU A 178 -24.91 12.57 -11.87
CA LEU A 178 -24.19 11.39 -12.33
C LEU A 178 -24.19 10.27 -11.28
N SER A 179 -24.03 10.62 -10.00
CA SER A 179 -24.07 9.64 -8.90
C SER A 179 -25.44 8.98 -8.79
N ALA A 180 -26.53 9.72 -8.98
CA ALA A 180 -27.88 9.18 -8.99
C ALA A 180 -28.12 8.23 -10.17
N GLU A 181 -27.64 8.57 -11.38
CA GLU A 181 -27.75 7.69 -12.55
C GLU A 181 -26.93 6.39 -12.37
N LEU A 182 -25.73 6.47 -11.78
CA LEU A 182 -24.96 5.27 -11.43
C LEU A 182 -25.72 4.39 -10.41
N ALA A 183 -26.23 4.98 -9.32
CA ALA A 183 -27.01 4.22 -8.35
C ALA A 183 -28.24 3.55 -8.99
N LYS A 184 -28.90 4.24 -9.93
CA LYS A 184 -30.08 3.74 -10.66
C LYS A 184 -29.78 2.54 -11.57
N TYR A 185 -28.63 2.53 -12.26
CA TYR A 185 -28.33 1.49 -13.27
C TYR A 185 -27.29 0.45 -12.88
N GLN A 186 -26.77 0.45 -11.66
CA GLN A 186 -25.72 -0.48 -11.17
C GLN A 186 -25.82 -1.92 -11.70
N ASN A 187 -27.02 -2.52 -11.67
CA ASN A 187 -27.23 -3.91 -12.09
C ASN A 187 -28.01 -4.05 -13.41
N ARG A 188 -28.28 -2.93 -14.11
CA ARG A 188 -29.18 -2.86 -15.27
C ARG A 188 -28.50 -2.27 -16.51
N TYR A 189 -27.38 -1.58 -16.35
CA TYR A 189 -26.75 -0.81 -17.43
C TYR A 189 -26.22 -1.66 -18.59
N MET A 190 -25.91 -2.94 -18.35
CA MET A 190 -25.47 -3.87 -19.40
C MET A 190 -26.64 -4.53 -20.14
N SER A 191 -27.81 -4.64 -19.50
CA SER A 191 -29.00 -5.27 -20.08
C SER A 191 -29.91 -4.27 -20.79
N GLU A 192 -29.85 -2.99 -20.40
CA GLU A 192 -30.68 -1.93 -20.98
C GLU A 192 -29.95 -1.20 -22.10
N GLU A 193 -30.65 -1.04 -23.23
CA GLU A 193 -30.14 -0.33 -24.39
C GLU A 193 -29.78 1.12 -24.06
N GLY A 194 -28.64 1.59 -24.56
CA GLY A 194 -28.13 2.95 -24.34
C GLY A 194 -27.53 3.22 -22.96
N LYS A 195 -27.84 2.44 -21.92
CA LYS A 195 -27.42 2.74 -20.53
C LYS A 195 -25.93 2.52 -20.27
N ARG A 196 -25.29 1.63 -21.02
CA ARG A 196 -23.84 1.43 -20.95
C ARG A 196 -23.05 2.69 -21.25
N GLY A 197 -23.44 3.46 -22.28
CA GLY A 197 -22.77 4.72 -22.62
C GLY A 197 -22.84 5.74 -21.48
N ILE A 198 -24.03 5.91 -20.89
CA ILE A 198 -24.25 6.82 -19.76
C ILE A 198 -23.34 6.47 -18.58
N VAL A 199 -23.32 5.19 -18.18
CA VAL A 199 -22.47 4.73 -17.06
C VAL A 199 -20.99 4.95 -17.35
N MET A 200 -20.54 4.69 -18.58
CA MET A 200 -19.15 4.93 -18.97
C MET A 200 -18.79 6.42 -18.91
N THR A 201 -19.61 7.29 -19.50
CA THR A 201 -19.37 8.74 -19.49
C THR A 201 -19.40 9.32 -18.08
N ALA A 202 -20.34 8.86 -17.25
CA ALA A 202 -20.43 9.24 -15.83
C ALA A 202 -19.16 8.86 -15.07
N PHE A 203 -18.66 7.64 -15.26
CA PHE A 203 -17.40 7.20 -14.65
C PHE A 203 -16.19 7.98 -15.14
N GLY A 204 -16.11 8.32 -16.42
CA GLY A 204 -15.05 9.16 -16.96
C GLY A 204 -15.01 10.54 -16.30
N ILE A 205 -16.17 11.20 -16.17
CA ILE A 205 -16.28 12.51 -15.51
C ILE A 205 -15.93 12.39 -14.02
N LEU A 206 -16.44 11.36 -13.33
CA LEU A 206 -16.12 11.12 -11.92
C LEU A 206 -14.64 10.84 -11.71
N LEU A 207 -13.98 10.09 -12.58
CA LEU A 207 -12.54 9.87 -12.49
C LEU A 207 -11.79 11.19 -12.66
N SER A 208 -12.06 11.96 -13.71
CA SER A 208 -11.39 13.25 -13.96
C SER A 208 -11.59 14.23 -12.81
N CYS A 209 -12.80 14.33 -12.27
CA CYS A 209 -13.11 15.21 -11.14
C CYS A 209 -12.55 14.71 -9.81
N SER A 210 -12.26 13.41 -9.65
CA SER A 210 -11.66 12.84 -8.44
C SER A 210 -10.17 13.20 -8.28
N LYS A 211 -9.49 13.55 -9.39
CA LYS A 211 -8.10 14.04 -9.40
C LYS A 211 -7.95 15.43 -8.76
N VAL A 212 -9.05 16.15 -8.55
CA VAL A 212 -9.08 17.48 -7.93
C VAL A 212 -9.37 17.37 -6.43
N THR A 213 -8.40 17.78 -5.61
CA THR A 213 -8.50 17.67 -4.14
C THR A 213 -9.71 18.43 -3.58
N GLU A 214 -10.03 19.59 -4.13
CA GLU A 214 -11.14 20.44 -3.69
C GLU A 214 -12.52 19.81 -3.93
N ASN A 215 -12.62 18.84 -4.84
CA ASN A 215 -13.87 18.14 -5.07
C ASN A 215 -14.13 17.03 -4.04
N ARG A 216 -13.14 16.62 -3.24
CA ARG A 216 -13.25 15.46 -2.32
C ARG A 216 -14.42 15.58 -1.33
N GLU A 217 -14.67 16.77 -0.80
CA GLU A 217 -15.81 17.01 0.10
C GLU A 217 -17.16 16.70 -0.59
N VAL A 218 -17.27 17.02 -1.88
CA VAL A 218 -18.46 16.77 -2.69
C VAL A 218 -18.67 15.27 -2.87
N TYR A 219 -17.62 14.50 -3.19
CA TYR A 219 -17.68 13.05 -3.27
C TYR A 219 -18.11 12.40 -1.94
N TYR A 220 -17.61 12.93 -0.81
CA TYR A 220 -17.98 12.47 0.52
C TYR A 220 -19.46 12.76 0.82
N ARG A 221 -19.91 13.99 0.61
CA ARG A 221 -21.30 14.41 0.82
C ARG A 221 -22.28 13.60 -0.02
N LEU A 222 -21.91 13.27 -1.26
CA LEU A 222 -22.71 12.47 -2.19
C LEU A 222 -22.59 10.95 -1.95
N CYS A 223 -21.83 10.51 -0.96
CA CYS A 223 -21.59 9.09 -0.65
C CYS A 223 -21.08 8.28 -1.85
N VAL A 224 -20.30 8.90 -2.75
CA VAL A 224 -19.91 8.29 -4.04
C VAL A 224 -19.15 6.98 -3.87
N ILE A 225 -18.32 6.84 -2.82
CA ILE A 225 -17.60 5.60 -2.54
C ILE A 225 -18.56 4.39 -2.48
N SER A 226 -19.69 4.54 -1.78
CA SER A 226 -20.68 3.46 -1.64
C SER A 226 -21.35 3.10 -2.98
N ILE A 227 -21.48 4.07 -3.89
CA ILE A 227 -22.06 3.90 -5.22
C ILE A 227 -21.05 3.20 -6.15
N VAL A 228 -19.77 3.53 -6.03
CA VAL A 228 -18.71 3.05 -6.93
C VAL A 228 -18.19 1.66 -6.56
N VAL A 229 -18.13 1.30 -5.27
CA VAL A 229 -17.60 -0.01 -4.82
C VAL A 229 -18.25 -1.22 -5.52
N PRO A 230 -19.57 -1.28 -5.73
CA PRO A 230 -20.19 -2.41 -6.44
C PRO A 230 -19.74 -2.57 -7.89
N TYR A 231 -19.37 -1.48 -8.56
CA TYR A 231 -18.88 -1.52 -9.95
C TYR A 231 -17.48 -2.11 -10.07
N THR A 232 -16.69 -2.18 -8.99
CA THR A 232 -15.36 -2.82 -9.02
C THR A 232 -15.43 -4.34 -8.90
N LYS A 233 -16.62 -4.89 -8.63
CA LYS A 233 -16.82 -6.32 -8.41
C LYS A 233 -16.89 -7.10 -9.73
N PRO A 234 -16.52 -8.40 -9.70
CA PRO A 234 -16.64 -9.27 -10.87
C PRO A 234 -18.07 -9.26 -11.46
N GLY A 235 -18.15 -9.34 -12.79
CA GLY A 235 -19.42 -9.36 -13.53
C GLY A 235 -19.76 -8.03 -14.20
N ASN A 236 -19.13 -6.93 -13.82
CA ASN A 236 -19.27 -5.65 -14.51
C ASN A 236 -18.41 -5.59 -15.80
N ASP A 237 -18.78 -4.70 -16.73
CA ASP A 237 -17.97 -4.33 -17.89
C ASP A 237 -16.54 -3.98 -17.48
N GLU A 238 -15.56 -4.50 -18.22
CA GLU A 238 -14.13 -4.36 -17.92
C GLU A 238 -13.69 -2.89 -17.82
N THR A 239 -14.15 -2.03 -18.72
CA THR A 239 -13.79 -0.60 -18.72
C THR A 239 -14.43 0.10 -17.53
N VAL A 240 -15.70 -0.20 -17.25
CA VAL A 240 -16.42 0.37 -16.10
C VAL A 240 -15.76 -0.03 -14.79
N ALA A 241 -15.46 -1.31 -14.60
CA ALA A 241 -14.80 -1.80 -13.38
C ALA A 241 -13.41 -1.18 -13.19
N MET A 242 -12.66 -1.02 -14.28
CA MET A 242 -11.37 -0.34 -14.29
C MET A 242 -11.50 1.12 -13.86
N THR A 243 -12.38 1.90 -14.50
CA THR A 243 -12.56 3.33 -14.19
C THR A 243 -13.14 3.54 -12.79
N ALA A 244 -14.03 2.66 -12.33
CA ALA A 244 -14.53 2.64 -10.96
C ALA A 244 -13.40 2.44 -9.95
N LEU A 245 -12.52 1.46 -10.18
CA LEU A 245 -11.38 1.18 -9.32
C LEU A 245 -10.36 2.34 -9.32
N MET A 246 -10.08 2.92 -10.50
CA MET A 246 -9.23 4.12 -10.61
C MET A 246 -9.84 5.29 -9.82
N THR A 247 -11.14 5.52 -9.94
CA THR A 247 -11.85 6.58 -9.21
C THR A 247 -11.73 6.37 -7.70
N LEU A 248 -11.96 5.15 -7.20
CA LEU A 248 -11.77 4.84 -5.78
C LEU A 248 -10.34 5.11 -5.32
N SER A 249 -9.33 4.86 -6.15
CA SER A 249 -7.93 5.08 -5.79
C SER A 249 -7.60 6.54 -5.42
N TYR A 250 -8.36 7.51 -5.95
CA TYR A 250 -8.22 8.93 -5.60
C TYR A 250 -9.09 9.36 -4.40
N LEU A 251 -10.14 8.59 -4.07
CA LEU A 251 -11.12 8.93 -3.04
C LEU A 251 -10.85 8.28 -1.69
N VAL A 252 -10.28 7.07 -1.66
CA VAL A 252 -10.09 6.34 -0.40
C VAL A 252 -9.04 7.00 0.49
N THR A 253 -9.36 7.07 1.78
CA THR A 253 -8.43 7.45 2.85
C THR A 253 -7.55 6.28 3.28
N ILE A 254 -6.60 6.53 4.18
CA ILE A 254 -5.64 5.51 4.66
C ILE A 254 -6.39 4.35 5.36
N ASP A 255 -7.42 4.64 6.14
CA ASP A 255 -8.27 3.65 6.81
C ASP A 255 -9.20 2.87 5.85
N GLN A 256 -9.43 3.41 4.64
CA GLN A 256 -10.27 2.82 3.61
C GLN A 256 -9.49 2.07 2.53
N GLN A 257 -8.18 1.84 2.70
CA GLN A 257 -7.34 1.16 1.71
C GLN A 257 -7.81 -0.26 1.36
N HIS A 258 -8.59 -0.91 2.23
CA HIS A 258 -9.21 -2.21 1.95
C HIS A 258 -10.21 -2.15 0.77
N LEU A 259 -10.80 -0.98 0.49
CA LEU A 259 -11.78 -0.80 -0.60
C LEU A 259 -11.13 -0.76 -2.00
N ILE A 260 -9.82 -0.47 -2.08
CA ILE A 260 -9.06 -0.49 -3.34
C ILE A 260 -8.32 -1.80 -3.56
N GLN A 261 -8.49 -2.79 -2.68
CA GLN A 261 -7.96 -4.13 -2.93
C GLN A 261 -8.65 -4.72 -4.17
N ALA A 262 -7.90 -4.78 -5.26
CA ALA A 262 -8.40 -5.09 -6.57
C ALA A 262 -8.35 -6.60 -6.85
N GLU A 263 -9.29 -7.08 -7.63
CA GLU A 263 -9.19 -8.42 -8.20
C GLU A 263 -7.97 -8.51 -9.14
N PRO A 264 -7.27 -9.66 -9.21
CA PRO A 264 -6.12 -9.82 -10.09
C PRO A 264 -6.41 -9.57 -11.57
N SER A 265 -7.64 -9.81 -12.02
CA SER A 265 -8.10 -9.49 -13.38
C SER A 265 -8.19 -7.98 -13.61
N ALA A 266 -8.67 -7.20 -12.63
CA ALA A 266 -8.78 -5.75 -12.75
C ALA A 266 -7.40 -5.09 -12.92
N ILE A 267 -6.40 -5.51 -12.12
CA ILE A 267 -5.01 -5.04 -12.30
C ILE A 267 -4.46 -5.44 -13.66
N ALA A 268 -4.73 -6.67 -14.13
CA ALA A 268 -4.29 -7.11 -15.46
C ALA A 268 -4.91 -6.27 -16.59
N ASN A 269 -6.18 -5.88 -16.45
CA ASN A 269 -6.87 -5.04 -17.43
C ASN A 269 -6.32 -3.61 -17.47
N ILE A 270 -5.99 -3.03 -16.30
CA ILE A 270 -5.30 -1.73 -16.22
C ILE A 270 -3.94 -1.80 -16.92
N LEU A 271 -3.14 -2.85 -16.66
CA LEU A 271 -1.84 -3.04 -17.31
C LEU A 271 -1.96 -3.27 -18.81
N LYS A 272 -3.01 -3.99 -19.26
CA LYS A 272 -3.30 -4.14 -20.69
C LYS A 272 -3.58 -2.79 -21.35
N LYS A 273 -4.37 -1.92 -20.72
CA LYS A 273 -4.58 -0.55 -21.23
C LYS A 273 -3.32 0.30 -21.23
N LEU A 274 -2.41 0.11 -20.26
CA LEU A 274 -1.10 0.75 -20.31
C LEU A 274 -0.27 0.27 -21.51
N ASP A 275 -0.26 -1.03 -21.80
CA ASP A 275 0.46 -1.56 -22.97
C ASP A 275 -0.10 -1.00 -24.29
N GLU A 276 -1.43 -0.94 -24.42
CA GLU A 276 -2.12 -0.32 -25.55
C GLU A 276 -1.72 1.15 -25.70
N ALA A 277 -1.78 1.94 -24.62
CA ALA A 277 -1.36 3.33 -24.62
C ALA A 277 0.09 3.50 -25.10
N LEU A 278 1.01 2.67 -24.59
CA LEU A 278 2.43 2.70 -24.96
C LEU A 278 2.72 2.17 -26.38
N LYS A 279 1.74 1.62 -27.11
CA LYS A 279 1.90 1.29 -28.55
C LYS A 279 1.68 2.50 -29.44
N ASN A 280 0.93 3.50 -28.96
CA ASN A 280 0.70 4.74 -29.68
C ASN A 280 1.85 5.72 -29.41
N ALA A 281 2.89 5.70 -30.25
CA ALA A 281 4.10 6.52 -30.06
C ALA A 281 3.89 8.04 -30.15
N GLU A 282 2.78 8.50 -30.73
CA GLU A 282 2.50 9.93 -30.90
C GLU A 282 1.86 10.56 -29.65
N THR A 283 0.94 9.84 -29.02
CA THR A 283 0.08 10.39 -27.96
C THR A 283 0.19 9.65 -26.62
N HIS A 284 0.78 8.45 -26.61
CA HIS A 284 0.73 7.52 -25.48
C HIS A 284 -0.68 7.36 -24.92
N GLN A 285 -1.69 7.32 -25.80
CA GLN A 285 -3.10 7.19 -25.46
C GLN A 285 -3.64 5.83 -25.91
N SER A 286 -4.41 5.16 -25.05
CA SER A 286 -5.05 3.89 -25.37
C SER A 286 -6.25 4.07 -26.30
N ASP A 287 -6.51 3.07 -27.14
CA ASP A 287 -7.71 3.02 -27.96
C ASP A 287 -8.93 2.53 -27.15
N GLY A 288 -10.13 2.92 -27.60
CA GLY A 288 -11.40 2.43 -27.06
C GLY A 288 -12.43 3.53 -26.79
N SER A 289 -13.59 3.13 -26.27
CA SER A 289 -14.70 4.04 -25.96
C SER A 289 -14.38 5.05 -24.85
N LEU A 290 -13.49 4.68 -23.92
CA LEU A 290 -12.82 5.59 -22.99
C LEU A 290 -11.32 5.40 -23.21
N SER A 291 -10.66 6.46 -23.67
CA SER A 291 -9.23 6.49 -23.91
C SER A 291 -8.51 7.05 -22.68
N PHE A 292 -7.34 6.50 -22.37
CA PHE A 292 -6.53 6.91 -21.22
C PHE A 292 -5.10 7.15 -21.67
N HIS A 293 -4.49 8.23 -21.22
CA HIS A 293 -3.06 8.42 -21.43
C HIS A 293 -2.26 7.54 -20.48
N ALA A 294 -1.07 7.12 -20.90
CA ALA A 294 -0.19 6.28 -20.11
C ALA A 294 0.09 6.87 -18.72
N TYR A 295 0.27 8.20 -18.62
CA TYR A 295 0.49 8.86 -17.34
C TYR A 295 -0.69 8.72 -16.37
N GLU A 296 -1.94 8.80 -16.85
CA GLU A 296 -3.13 8.67 -16.00
C GLU A 296 -3.28 7.26 -15.44
N ILE A 297 -2.97 6.27 -16.27
CA ILE A 297 -2.97 4.87 -15.87
C ILE A 297 -1.90 4.63 -14.79
N VAL A 298 -0.68 5.14 -15.00
CA VAL A 298 0.40 4.98 -14.03
C VAL A 298 0.12 5.72 -12.72
N GLU A 299 -0.45 6.92 -12.77
CA GLU A 299 -0.87 7.65 -11.56
C GLU A 299 -1.90 6.85 -10.74
N SER A 300 -2.87 6.24 -11.42
CA SER A 300 -3.84 5.36 -10.78
C SER A 300 -3.19 4.10 -10.20
N LEU A 301 -2.22 3.49 -10.91
CA LEU A 301 -1.45 2.35 -10.41
C LEU A 301 -0.62 2.70 -9.17
N ILE A 302 -0.06 3.91 -9.08
CA ILE A 302 0.60 4.41 -7.87
C ILE A 302 -0.39 4.44 -6.71
N ASN A 303 -1.57 5.02 -6.91
CA ASN A 303 -2.60 5.07 -5.86
C ASN A 303 -3.07 3.68 -5.43
N LEU A 304 -3.29 2.77 -6.39
CA LEU A 304 -3.67 1.40 -6.12
C LEU A 304 -2.58 0.61 -5.39
N SER A 305 -1.31 0.98 -5.59
CA SER A 305 -0.15 0.37 -4.93
C SER A 305 -0.07 0.69 -3.44
N LYS A 306 -0.92 1.56 -2.89
CA LYS A 306 -1.07 1.71 -1.43
C LYS A 306 -1.51 0.40 -0.76
N SER A 307 -2.23 -0.47 -1.47
CA SER A 307 -2.53 -1.84 -1.02
C SER A 307 -1.37 -2.80 -1.31
N ALA A 308 -0.89 -3.49 -0.29
CA ALA A 308 0.19 -4.48 -0.42
C ALA A 308 -0.17 -5.62 -1.39
N GLN A 309 -1.42 -6.07 -1.38
CA GLN A 309 -1.89 -7.11 -2.29
C GLN A 309 -1.82 -6.64 -3.75
N ASN A 310 -2.21 -5.39 -4.02
CA ASN A 310 -2.16 -4.82 -5.36
C ASN A 310 -0.72 -4.71 -5.88
N ARG A 311 0.25 -4.35 -5.03
CA ARG A 311 1.67 -4.30 -5.42
C ARG A 311 2.18 -5.66 -5.87
N VAL A 312 1.91 -6.69 -5.07
CA VAL A 312 2.26 -8.09 -5.40
C VAL A 312 1.62 -8.50 -6.73
N THR A 313 0.33 -8.26 -6.89
CA THR A 313 -0.42 -8.60 -8.11
C THR A 313 0.11 -7.83 -9.33
N MET A 314 0.43 -6.55 -9.21
CA MET A 314 0.96 -5.73 -10.31
C MET A 314 2.29 -6.28 -10.82
N VAL A 315 3.18 -6.69 -9.92
CA VAL A 315 4.45 -7.34 -10.28
C VAL A 315 4.19 -8.70 -10.94
N GLN A 316 3.32 -9.53 -10.37
CA GLN A 316 2.96 -10.85 -10.92
C GLN A 316 2.33 -10.77 -12.32
N LYS A 317 1.58 -9.71 -12.61
CA LYS A 317 0.91 -9.48 -13.90
C LYS A 317 1.78 -8.76 -14.93
N GLY A 318 3.07 -8.57 -14.66
CA GLY A 318 4.02 -8.02 -15.63
C GLY A 318 4.00 -6.50 -15.73
N GLY A 319 3.70 -5.78 -14.64
CA GLY A 319 3.73 -4.32 -14.63
C GLY A 319 5.13 -3.73 -14.85
N ILE A 320 6.18 -4.36 -14.30
CA ILE A 320 7.56 -3.84 -14.40
C ILE A 320 8.07 -3.77 -15.85
N PRO A 321 7.91 -4.79 -16.72
CA PRO A 321 8.23 -4.66 -18.14
C PRO A 321 7.58 -3.46 -18.83
N LEU A 322 6.32 -3.15 -18.54
CA LEU A 322 5.63 -1.98 -19.10
C LEU A 322 6.20 -0.67 -18.55
N PHE A 323 6.58 -0.65 -17.27
CA PHE A 323 7.26 0.48 -16.67
C PHE A 323 8.62 0.74 -17.31
N VAL A 324 9.39 -0.31 -17.60
CA VAL A 324 10.66 -0.21 -18.35
C VAL A 324 10.43 0.32 -19.76
N LYS A 325 9.38 -0.12 -20.45
CA LYS A 325 8.99 0.41 -21.76
C LYS A 325 8.73 1.92 -21.68
N MET A 326 7.92 2.36 -20.72
CA MET A 326 7.59 3.77 -20.51
C MET A 326 8.80 4.62 -20.09
N MET A 327 9.75 4.08 -19.32
CA MET A 327 11.02 4.77 -19.03
C MET A 327 11.82 5.10 -20.31
N LYS A 328 11.75 4.24 -21.31
CA LYS A 328 12.50 4.37 -22.57
C LYS A 328 11.82 5.31 -23.57
N VAL A 329 10.50 5.23 -23.70
CA VAL A 329 9.74 5.97 -24.73
C VAL A 329 9.04 7.23 -24.20
N GLY A 330 8.80 7.30 -22.89
CA GLY A 330 8.06 8.39 -22.25
C GLY A 330 8.78 9.73 -22.30
N ASN A 331 8.01 10.81 -22.28
CA ASN A 331 8.54 12.16 -22.05
C ASN A 331 9.04 12.30 -20.58
N PRO A 332 9.76 13.37 -20.21
CA PRO A 332 10.30 13.51 -18.86
C PRO A 332 9.27 13.43 -17.73
N GLN A 333 8.04 13.91 -17.94
CA GLN A 333 6.98 13.84 -16.92
C GLN A 333 6.50 12.39 -16.73
N GLU A 334 6.35 11.66 -17.83
CA GLU A 334 6.03 10.23 -17.83
C GLU A 334 7.15 9.39 -17.22
N GLN A 335 8.41 9.71 -17.51
CA GLN A 335 9.58 9.06 -16.93
C GLN A 335 9.64 9.25 -15.42
N GLU A 336 9.46 10.48 -14.92
CA GLU A 336 9.39 10.75 -13.49
C GLU A 336 8.25 9.95 -12.82
N LEU A 337 7.06 9.97 -13.43
CA LEU A 337 5.89 9.30 -12.90
C LEU A 337 6.07 7.77 -12.83
N VAL A 338 6.61 7.16 -13.88
CA VAL A 338 6.84 5.71 -13.88
C VAL A 338 7.97 5.30 -12.91
N LEU A 339 8.97 6.16 -12.72
CA LEU A 339 9.96 5.99 -11.65
C LEU A 339 9.31 6.12 -10.25
N ASN A 340 8.31 6.99 -10.06
CA ASN A 340 7.51 7.03 -8.83
C ASN A 340 6.72 5.73 -8.63
N ALA A 341 6.14 5.14 -9.68
CA ALA A 341 5.46 3.85 -9.60
C ALA A 341 6.41 2.72 -9.19
N VAL A 342 7.59 2.63 -9.79
CA VAL A 342 8.60 1.63 -9.38
C VAL A 342 9.04 1.87 -7.93
N TRP A 343 9.22 3.12 -7.51
CA TRP A 343 9.57 3.47 -6.13
C TRP A 343 8.53 2.97 -5.12
N GLU A 344 7.24 3.14 -5.42
CA GLU A 344 6.15 2.67 -4.57
C GLU A 344 6.17 1.14 -4.42
N LEU A 345 6.41 0.42 -5.53
CA LEU A 345 6.50 -1.03 -5.50
C LEU A 345 7.69 -1.53 -4.68
N ILE A 346 8.88 -0.96 -4.87
CA ILE A 346 10.10 -1.45 -4.19
C ILE A 346 10.17 -1.09 -2.69
N ASN A 347 9.37 -0.12 -2.22
CA ASN A 347 9.32 0.26 -0.80
C ASN A 347 8.17 -0.37 -0.01
N GLY A 348 7.31 -1.15 -0.66
CA GLY A 348 6.15 -1.76 -0.03
C GLY A 348 6.42 -2.77 1.09
N GLY A 349 7.65 -3.31 1.17
CA GLY A 349 8.03 -4.26 2.24
C GLY A 349 7.33 -5.63 2.18
N ASP A 350 6.69 -5.96 1.06
CA ASP A 350 5.88 -7.15 0.79
C ASP A 350 6.62 -8.22 -0.04
N GLY A 351 7.93 -8.05 -0.27
CA GLY A 351 8.78 -9.01 -0.97
C GLY A 351 8.87 -8.81 -2.48
N THR A 352 8.07 -7.91 -3.06
CA THR A 352 8.09 -7.56 -4.49
C THR A 352 9.47 -7.12 -4.99
N LEU A 353 10.22 -6.39 -4.15
CA LEU A 353 11.57 -5.89 -4.40
C LEU A 353 12.51 -6.98 -5.00
N SER A 354 12.46 -8.24 -4.51
CA SER A 354 13.29 -9.35 -5.00
C SER A 354 12.96 -9.84 -6.42
N THR A 355 11.71 -9.69 -6.84
CA THR A 355 11.25 -10.00 -8.19
C THR A 355 11.57 -8.85 -9.12
N ILE A 356 11.34 -7.61 -8.65
CA ILE A 356 11.58 -6.38 -9.41
C ILE A 356 13.06 -6.25 -9.77
N SER A 357 13.97 -6.50 -8.82
CA SER A 357 15.42 -6.37 -9.06
C SER A 357 15.98 -7.33 -10.11
N ARG A 358 15.27 -8.42 -10.40
CA ARG A 358 15.63 -9.41 -11.43
C ARG A 358 14.93 -9.16 -12.76
N THR A 359 14.12 -8.11 -12.87
CA THR A 359 13.42 -7.83 -14.12
C THR A 359 14.41 -7.29 -15.15
N GLU A 360 14.46 -7.96 -16.29
CA GLU A 360 15.35 -7.63 -17.39
C GLU A 360 15.15 -6.17 -17.85
N GLY A 361 16.26 -5.47 -18.09
CA GLY A 361 16.26 -4.10 -18.60
C GLY A 361 15.85 -3.00 -17.62
N LEU A 362 15.38 -3.33 -16.40
CA LEU A 362 15.03 -2.32 -15.40
C LEU A 362 16.24 -1.52 -14.93
N LEU A 363 17.30 -2.20 -14.52
CA LEU A 363 18.51 -1.54 -14.01
C LEU A 363 19.15 -0.64 -15.07
N ASP A 364 19.18 -1.10 -16.31
CA ASP A 364 19.75 -0.33 -17.43
C ASP A 364 18.90 0.92 -17.73
N ALA A 365 17.57 0.78 -17.75
CA ALA A 365 16.66 1.91 -17.94
C ALA A 365 16.80 2.95 -16.81
N VAL A 366 16.86 2.50 -15.55
CA VAL A 366 17.08 3.39 -14.40
C VAL A 366 18.44 4.08 -14.50
N LYS A 367 19.51 3.36 -14.83
CA LYS A 367 20.86 3.94 -14.99
C LYS A 367 20.92 4.98 -16.12
N ALA A 368 20.25 4.72 -17.25
CA ALA A 368 20.16 5.67 -18.34
C ALA A 368 19.50 6.99 -17.88
N LEU A 369 18.43 6.90 -17.09
CA LEU A 369 17.70 8.08 -16.59
C LEU A 369 18.43 8.88 -15.50
N LYS A 370 19.47 8.32 -14.86
CA LYS A 370 20.38 9.11 -14.00
C LYS A 370 21.16 10.18 -14.77
N GLY A 371 21.32 10.00 -16.09
CA GLY A 371 21.92 11.00 -16.98
C GLY A 371 20.93 12.06 -17.49
N SER A 372 19.67 12.04 -17.06
CA SER A 372 18.64 12.97 -17.56
C SER A 372 19.00 14.42 -17.23
N LYS A 373 18.74 15.32 -18.19
CA LYS A 373 18.84 16.78 -17.99
C LYS A 373 17.72 17.34 -17.11
N VAL A 374 16.65 16.56 -16.89
CA VAL A 374 15.53 16.94 -16.04
C VAL A 374 15.79 16.45 -14.62
N GLU A 375 15.94 17.40 -13.70
CA GLU A 375 16.36 17.16 -12.32
C GLU A 375 15.47 16.16 -11.58
N THR A 376 14.16 16.27 -11.75
CA THR A 376 13.19 15.40 -11.07
C THR A 376 13.30 13.95 -11.53
N VAL A 377 13.46 13.72 -12.84
CA VAL A 377 13.72 12.39 -13.43
C VAL A 377 15.03 11.81 -12.89
N ARG A 378 16.10 12.62 -12.89
CA ARG A 378 17.41 12.20 -12.40
C ARG A 378 17.35 11.75 -10.94
N ARG A 379 16.77 12.57 -10.05
CA ARG A 379 16.59 12.24 -8.62
C ARG A 379 15.73 10.99 -8.42
N ALA A 380 14.63 10.87 -9.17
CA ALA A 380 13.75 9.72 -9.11
C ALA A 380 14.46 8.42 -9.53
N ALA A 381 15.36 8.49 -10.52
CA ALA A 381 16.20 7.37 -10.94
C ALA A 381 17.30 7.05 -9.92
N GLU A 382 17.94 8.07 -9.33
CA GLU A 382 18.98 7.91 -8.32
C GLU A 382 18.49 7.18 -7.07
N ARG A 383 17.31 7.54 -6.53
CA ARG A 383 16.73 6.84 -5.36
C ARG A 383 16.41 5.37 -5.66
N ILE A 384 15.95 5.05 -6.87
CA ILE A 384 15.66 3.67 -7.27
C ILE A 384 16.95 2.90 -7.47
N SER A 385 17.94 3.49 -8.16
CA SER A 385 19.28 2.93 -8.30
C SER A 385 19.85 2.60 -6.93
N LEU A 386 19.82 3.53 -5.97
CA LEU A 386 20.35 3.30 -4.62
C LEU A 386 19.68 2.09 -3.93
N LYS A 387 18.36 1.96 -4.05
CA LYS A 387 17.58 0.86 -3.45
C LYS A 387 17.82 -0.48 -4.16
N LEU A 388 17.90 -0.46 -5.48
CA LEU A 388 18.19 -1.65 -6.29
C LEU A 388 19.66 -2.05 -6.18
N ASP A 389 20.59 -1.11 -6.04
CA ASP A 389 22.03 -1.34 -5.88
C ASP A 389 22.31 -1.87 -4.48
N THR A 390 21.66 -1.37 -3.42
CA THR A 390 21.74 -1.99 -2.08
C THR A 390 21.24 -3.43 -2.10
N GLN A 391 20.16 -3.72 -2.82
CA GLN A 391 19.67 -5.08 -2.96
C GLN A 391 20.52 -5.95 -3.90
N THR A 392 21.06 -5.38 -4.97
CA THR A 392 21.98 -6.06 -5.89
C THR A 392 23.31 -6.30 -5.21
N GLN A 393 23.75 -5.44 -4.28
CA GLN A 393 24.88 -5.69 -3.38
C GLN A 393 24.56 -6.81 -2.37
N MET A 394 23.31 -6.92 -1.90
CA MET A 394 22.85 -8.08 -1.13
C MET A 394 22.77 -9.37 -1.97
N PHE A 395 22.52 -9.30 -3.28
CA PHE A 395 22.49 -10.45 -4.19
C PHE A 395 23.85 -10.79 -4.83
N SER A 396 24.72 -9.82 -5.05
CA SER A 396 26.09 -9.94 -5.55
C SER A 396 27.07 -10.34 -4.45
N GLN A 397 26.60 -10.44 -3.21
CA GLN A 397 27.21 -11.29 -2.19
C GLN A 397 26.82 -12.78 -2.35
N SER A 398 26.43 -13.20 -3.56
CA SER A 398 26.91 -14.47 -4.09
C SER A 398 28.41 -14.36 -4.38
N PHE A 399 29.23 -14.47 -3.34
CA PHE A 399 30.61 -14.90 -3.51
C PHE A 399 30.56 -16.28 -4.18
N ASP A 400 31.06 -16.40 -5.42
CA ASP A 400 31.83 -17.60 -5.73
C ASP A 400 33.10 -17.54 -4.86
N PRO A 401 33.46 -18.65 -4.21
CA PRO A 401 34.01 -18.61 -2.87
C PRO A 401 35.49 -18.23 -2.89
N ALA A 402 35.79 -17.00 -2.46
CA ALA A 402 36.70 -16.94 -1.32
C ALA A 402 35.93 -17.55 -0.14
N PRO A 403 36.49 -18.52 0.60
CA PRO A 403 35.77 -19.16 1.70
C PRO A 403 35.23 -18.08 2.63
N ARG A 404 33.90 -17.97 2.70
CA ARG A 404 33.25 -17.06 3.64
C ARG A 404 33.85 -17.36 5.00
N PRO A 405 34.25 -16.36 5.80
CA PRO A 405 34.62 -16.61 7.18
C PRO A 405 33.48 -17.39 7.80
N LYS A 406 33.75 -18.65 8.13
CA LYS A 406 32.75 -19.56 8.67
C LYS A 406 32.13 -18.86 9.87
N CYS A 407 30.80 -18.72 9.92
CA CYS A 407 30.14 -18.25 11.12
C CYS A 407 30.47 -19.23 12.25
N THR A 408 31.47 -18.88 13.07
CA THR A 408 32.02 -19.74 14.11
C THR A 408 31.00 -20.00 15.22
N TYR A 409 29.95 -19.17 15.30
CA TYR A 409 28.83 -19.38 16.21
C TYR A 409 28.13 -20.71 15.96
N LYS A 410 28.00 -21.14 14.69
CA LYS A 410 27.45 -22.45 14.35
C LYS A 410 28.32 -23.55 14.94
N ASP A 411 29.64 -23.46 14.82
CA ASP A 411 30.55 -24.52 15.26
C ASP A 411 30.46 -24.73 16.77
N ILE A 412 30.35 -23.64 17.53
CA ILE A 412 30.15 -23.70 18.98
C ILE A 412 28.77 -24.30 19.31
N CYS A 413 27.73 -23.90 18.57
CA CYS A 413 26.38 -24.48 18.72
C CYS A 413 26.35 -25.97 18.38
N ASP A 414 27.09 -26.41 17.35
CA ASP A 414 27.16 -27.81 16.94
C ASP A 414 27.77 -28.66 18.06
N LYS A 415 28.82 -28.15 18.74
CA LYS A 415 29.39 -28.81 19.92
C LYS A 415 28.40 -28.99 21.04
N PHE A 416 27.50 -28.05 21.24
CA PHE A 416 26.42 -28.23 22.20
C PHE A 416 25.39 -29.27 21.72
N VAL A 417 24.93 -29.19 20.46
CA VAL A 417 23.91 -30.10 19.91
C VAL A 417 24.39 -31.56 19.86
N GLU A 418 25.67 -31.79 19.57
CA GLU A 418 26.31 -33.12 19.65
C GLU A 418 26.06 -33.78 21.02
N THR A 419 26.07 -32.99 22.12
CA THR A 419 25.83 -33.50 23.48
C THR A 419 24.36 -33.79 23.81
N LEU A 420 23.42 -33.46 22.91
CA LEU A 420 22.01 -33.80 23.06
C LEU A 420 21.69 -35.20 22.53
N HIS A 421 22.61 -35.81 21.75
CA HIS A 421 22.44 -37.14 21.16
C HIS A 421 21.13 -37.29 20.34
N ILE A 422 20.73 -36.24 19.61
CA ILE A 422 19.54 -36.25 18.76
C ILE A 422 19.91 -36.81 17.38
N HIS A 423 19.15 -37.81 16.91
CA HIS A 423 19.37 -38.41 15.60
C HIS A 423 19.16 -37.39 14.46
N GLU A 424 20.00 -37.43 13.42
CA GLU A 424 20.01 -36.43 12.35
C GLU A 424 18.69 -36.33 11.57
N SER A 425 17.92 -37.42 11.50
CA SER A 425 16.62 -37.47 10.81
C SER A 425 15.54 -36.56 11.42
N TYR A 426 15.71 -36.13 12.67
CA TYR A 426 14.84 -35.12 13.28
C TYR A 426 15.04 -33.74 12.65
N PHE A 427 16.17 -33.49 11.98
CA PHE A 427 16.52 -32.19 11.44
C PHE A 427 16.30 -32.12 9.93
N ASP A 428 15.90 -30.94 9.47
CA ASP A 428 15.95 -30.55 8.06
C ASP A 428 17.03 -29.49 7.89
N ALA A 429 18.26 -29.96 7.63
CA ALA A 429 19.46 -29.13 7.54
C ALA A 429 19.32 -27.97 6.55
N LYS A 430 18.47 -28.12 5.52
CA LYS A 430 18.20 -27.08 4.51
C LYS A 430 17.63 -25.81 5.13
N TYR A 431 16.91 -25.93 6.25
CA TYR A 431 16.25 -24.80 6.91
C TYR A 431 16.94 -24.35 8.21
N HIS A 432 18.14 -24.86 8.50
CA HIS A 432 18.96 -24.35 9.59
C HIS A 432 19.22 -22.85 9.42
N ARG A 433 19.25 -22.10 10.53
CA ARG A 433 19.41 -20.65 10.48
C ARG A 433 20.11 -20.09 11.71
N CYS A 434 21.21 -19.39 11.49
CA CYS A 434 21.92 -18.66 12.54
C CYS A 434 21.31 -17.28 12.74
N TYR A 435 20.91 -16.91 13.95
CA TYR A 435 20.41 -15.58 14.30
C TYR A 435 21.39 -14.81 15.19
N CYS A 436 22.68 -15.17 15.21
CA CYS A 436 23.70 -14.35 15.87
C CYS A 436 23.71 -12.93 15.29
N ASN A 437 24.23 -11.96 16.07
CA ASN A 437 24.24 -10.54 15.70
C ASN A 437 24.78 -10.25 14.30
N VAL A 438 25.77 -11.01 13.84
CA VAL A 438 26.31 -10.89 12.48
C VAL A 438 25.30 -11.40 11.45
N CYS A 439 24.90 -12.66 11.55
CA CYS A 439 24.10 -13.31 10.51
C CYS A 439 22.68 -12.75 10.36
N HIS A 440 22.02 -12.29 11.43
CA HIS A 440 20.67 -11.70 11.30
C HIS A 440 20.72 -10.28 10.72
N ASN A 441 21.72 -9.48 11.10
CA ASN A 441 21.96 -8.15 10.53
C ASN A 441 22.32 -8.24 9.05
N GLU A 442 23.20 -9.17 8.66
CA GLU A 442 23.57 -9.43 7.26
C GLU A 442 22.35 -9.81 6.40
N ARG A 443 21.39 -10.53 6.97
CA ARG A 443 20.15 -10.88 6.26
C ARG A 443 19.12 -9.75 6.23
N GLY A 444 19.29 -8.71 7.05
CA GLY A 444 18.29 -7.66 7.24
C GLY A 444 16.98 -8.17 7.85
N ASP A 445 17.06 -9.16 8.76
CA ASP A 445 15.86 -9.69 9.41
C ASP A 445 15.19 -8.59 10.27
N LYS A 446 13.85 -8.45 10.21
CA LYS A 446 13.10 -7.56 11.13
C LYS A 446 13.06 -8.18 12.54
N LEU A 447 13.04 -7.36 13.59
CA LEU A 447 12.98 -7.85 14.98
C LEU A 447 11.68 -8.63 15.29
N TYR A 448 10.59 -8.32 14.59
CA TYR A 448 9.27 -8.92 14.78
C TYR A 448 8.58 -9.17 13.44
N TYR A 449 7.80 -10.25 13.37
CA TYR A 449 6.96 -10.59 12.23
C TYR A 449 5.57 -10.99 12.68
N THR A 450 4.59 -10.77 11.81
CA THR A 450 3.19 -11.17 12.00
C THR A 450 2.90 -12.46 11.21
N ARG A 451 2.32 -13.48 11.86
CA ARG A 451 1.96 -14.77 11.25
C ARG A 451 0.68 -15.35 11.86
N GLY A 452 0.09 -16.33 11.20
CA GLY A 452 -1.11 -17.03 11.64
C GLY A 452 -2.41 -16.35 11.21
N ASN A 453 -3.52 -17.02 11.45
CA ASN A 453 -4.87 -16.52 11.20
C ASN A 453 -5.77 -16.81 12.42
N PRO A 454 -6.21 -15.80 13.20
CA PRO A 454 -5.95 -14.37 13.00
C PRO A 454 -4.45 -14.01 13.11
N PRO A 455 -3.98 -12.93 12.48
CA PRO A 455 -2.57 -12.53 12.51
C PRO A 455 -2.11 -12.21 13.93
N LYS A 456 -0.95 -12.73 14.34
CA LYS A 456 -0.31 -12.42 15.62
C LYS A 456 1.20 -12.25 15.48
N ASP A 457 1.74 -11.33 16.26
CA ASP A 457 3.16 -10.99 16.22
C ASP A 457 4.01 -11.96 17.06
N TYR A 458 5.25 -12.20 16.62
CA TYR A 458 6.27 -12.91 17.39
C TYR A 458 7.66 -12.29 17.13
N GLY A 459 8.55 -12.40 18.11
CA GLY A 459 9.95 -11.95 18.00
C GLY A 459 10.83 -12.98 17.32
N ILE A 460 11.78 -12.56 16.48
CA ILE A 460 12.80 -13.48 15.95
C ILE A 460 13.87 -13.79 17.00
N PRO A 461 14.46 -15.00 17.00
CA PRO A 461 15.37 -15.45 18.05
C PRO A 461 16.79 -14.90 17.89
N ILE A 462 16.95 -13.58 17.96
CA ILE A 462 18.25 -12.90 17.83
C ILE A 462 19.20 -13.38 18.94
N GLY A 463 20.42 -13.71 18.53
CA GLY A 463 21.44 -14.32 19.38
C GLY A 463 21.38 -15.85 19.45
N TRP A 464 20.43 -16.52 18.79
CA TRP A 464 20.29 -17.98 18.82
C TRP A 464 20.72 -18.62 17.49
N TYR A 465 20.99 -19.92 17.50
CA TYR A 465 21.05 -20.76 16.30
C TYR A 465 19.84 -21.68 16.26
N ARG A 466 19.15 -21.75 15.12
CA ARG A 466 18.03 -22.66 14.88
C ARG A 466 18.45 -23.87 14.06
N TYR A 467 18.38 -25.03 14.69
CA TYR A 467 18.33 -26.32 14.02
C TYR A 467 16.87 -26.60 13.65
N ALA A 468 16.56 -26.53 12.36
CA ALA A 468 15.19 -26.74 11.89
C ALA A 468 14.80 -28.20 12.05
N LEU A 469 13.61 -28.43 12.60
CA LEU A 469 13.07 -29.77 12.79
C LEU A 469 12.22 -30.17 11.58
N SER A 470 12.31 -31.44 11.20
CA SER A 470 11.45 -32.04 10.18
C SER A 470 9.99 -31.95 10.60
N LEU A 471 9.14 -31.39 9.73
CA LEU A 471 7.72 -31.22 10.03
C LEU A 471 6.98 -32.56 9.87
N PRO A 472 6.10 -32.93 10.83
CA PRO A 472 5.28 -34.12 10.68
C PRO A 472 4.21 -33.92 9.60
N ALA A 473 3.70 -35.01 9.00
CA ALA A 473 2.70 -34.95 7.92
C ALA A 473 1.44 -34.14 8.32
N LYS A 474 1.02 -34.21 9.60
CA LYS A 474 -0.11 -33.43 10.14
C LYS A 474 0.08 -31.91 9.99
N ALA A 475 1.31 -31.41 9.99
CA ALA A 475 1.60 -29.99 9.84
C ALA A 475 1.13 -29.46 8.46
N LYS A 476 1.34 -30.24 7.40
CA LYS A 476 0.87 -29.91 6.05
C LYS A 476 -0.65 -30.00 5.96
N ALA A 477 -1.24 -31.07 6.51
CA ALA A 477 -2.68 -31.28 6.48
C ALA A 477 -3.47 -30.17 7.18
N LEU A 478 -2.91 -29.61 8.27
CA LEU A 478 -3.53 -28.53 9.04
C LEU A 478 -3.15 -27.12 8.56
N ASN A 479 -2.36 -27.03 7.48
CA ASN A 479 -1.79 -25.79 6.95
C ASN A 479 -1.16 -24.88 8.03
N VAL A 480 -0.36 -25.46 8.92
CA VAL A 480 0.14 -24.76 10.12
C VAL A 480 1.08 -23.60 9.78
N LEU A 481 1.74 -23.65 8.62
CA LEU A 481 2.67 -22.63 8.14
C LEU A 481 2.02 -21.25 8.02
N ASP A 482 0.77 -21.22 7.52
CA ASP A 482 0.02 -19.99 7.25
C ASP A 482 -0.95 -19.66 8.39
N ASN A 483 -1.59 -20.68 8.98
CA ASN A 483 -2.72 -20.49 9.88
C ASN A 483 -2.35 -20.42 11.36
N TRP A 484 -1.23 -21.01 11.78
CA TRP A 484 -0.91 -21.13 13.21
C TRP A 484 0.05 -20.03 13.70
N HIS A 485 -0.07 -19.67 14.98
CA HIS A 485 0.80 -18.67 15.62
C HIS A 485 2.17 -19.25 15.89
N ARG A 486 3.18 -18.38 16.06
CA ARG A 486 4.55 -18.77 16.42
C ARG A 486 4.80 -18.49 17.89
N ALA A 487 5.41 -19.44 18.57
CA ALA A 487 5.81 -19.27 19.96
C ALA A 487 7.13 -20.01 20.25
N PHE A 488 7.64 -19.79 21.45
CA PHE A 488 8.87 -20.34 21.97
C PHE A 488 8.62 -21.03 23.32
N HIS A 489 9.34 -22.12 23.57
CA HIS A 489 9.33 -22.86 24.84
C HIS A 489 10.77 -23.05 25.33
N GLY A 490 11.17 -22.35 26.40
CA GLY A 490 12.43 -22.66 27.08
C GLY A 490 12.37 -24.03 27.75
N THR A 491 13.47 -24.79 27.70
CA THR A 491 13.53 -26.10 28.36
C THR A 491 14.94 -26.42 28.89
N LYS A 492 15.09 -27.59 29.52
CA LYS A 492 16.37 -28.10 30.04
C LYS A 492 17.05 -29.00 29.00
N LYS A 493 18.38 -29.00 28.96
CA LYS A 493 19.21 -29.83 28.06
C LYS A 493 18.72 -31.29 27.95
N HIS A 494 18.55 -31.96 29.09
CA HIS A 494 18.19 -33.39 29.16
C HIS A 494 16.71 -33.69 28.83
N VAL A 495 15.87 -32.66 28.64
CA VAL A 495 14.44 -32.82 28.31
C VAL A 495 14.20 -32.73 26.80
N VAL A 496 15.16 -32.18 26.04
CA VAL A 496 15.01 -31.95 24.59
C VAL A 496 14.74 -33.25 23.83
N SER A 497 15.57 -34.30 24.02
CA SER A 497 15.39 -35.58 23.31
C SER A 497 14.02 -36.19 23.58
N LYS A 498 13.59 -36.20 24.85
CA LYS A 498 12.28 -36.71 25.27
C LYS A 498 11.12 -35.97 24.60
N ILE A 499 11.21 -34.66 24.46
CA ILE A 499 10.19 -33.87 23.75
C ILE A 499 10.15 -34.23 22.26
N LEU A 500 11.32 -34.41 21.63
CA LEU A 500 11.39 -34.77 20.22
C LEU A 500 10.88 -36.18 19.94
N GLU A 501 11.21 -37.15 20.80
CA GLU A 501 10.73 -38.53 20.72
C GLU A 501 9.21 -38.64 20.85
N VAL A 502 8.61 -37.84 21.74
CA VAL A 502 7.15 -37.75 21.87
C VAL A 502 6.52 -36.94 20.72
N GLY A 503 7.28 -36.00 20.14
CA GLY A 503 6.82 -35.11 19.07
C GLY A 503 5.90 -33.98 19.56
N GLU A 504 5.83 -33.74 20.87
CA GLU A 504 4.98 -32.74 21.51
C GLU A 504 5.60 -32.22 22.82
N LEU A 505 5.28 -30.98 23.20
CA LEU A 505 5.71 -30.41 24.48
C LEU A 505 5.14 -31.18 25.67
N LEU A 506 5.98 -31.45 26.65
CA LEU A 506 5.62 -32.22 27.85
C LEU A 506 5.02 -31.32 28.94
N ILE A 507 3.84 -31.65 29.43
CA ILE A 507 3.19 -31.05 30.59
C ILE A 507 3.77 -31.69 31.86
N PRO A 508 3.99 -30.92 32.95
CA PRO A 508 4.35 -31.51 34.25
C PRO A 508 3.34 -32.59 34.68
N GLY A 509 3.84 -33.78 35.06
CA GLY A 509 3.03 -34.98 35.32
C GLY A 509 2.93 -35.97 34.15
N ASP A 510 3.43 -35.63 32.97
CA ASP A 510 3.51 -36.57 31.84
C ASP A 510 4.46 -37.73 32.11
N VAL A 511 4.05 -38.91 31.65
CA VAL A 511 4.94 -40.08 31.48
C VAL A 511 5.50 -40.00 30.06
N ALA A 512 6.79 -39.71 29.93
CA ALA A 512 7.48 -39.76 28.65
C ALA A 512 7.64 -41.22 28.16
N LEU A 513 8.00 -41.39 26.89
CA LEU A 513 8.42 -42.68 26.34
C LEU A 513 9.51 -43.30 27.23
N GLY A 514 9.32 -44.56 27.63
CA GLY A 514 10.23 -45.26 28.54
C GLY A 514 9.84 -45.27 30.03
N GLY A 515 8.74 -44.63 30.43
CA GLY A 515 8.21 -44.70 31.81
C GLY A 515 8.70 -43.60 32.75
N ASP A 516 9.51 -42.67 32.25
CA ASP A 516 10.00 -41.52 33.02
C ASP A 516 8.86 -40.53 33.28
N LYS A 517 8.42 -40.47 34.55
CA LYS A 517 7.53 -39.40 35.01
C LYS A 517 8.30 -38.09 35.09
N LYS A 518 7.81 -37.06 34.41
CA LYS A 518 8.26 -35.69 34.66
C LYS A 518 7.80 -35.31 36.06
N SER A 519 8.73 -35.18 37.01
CA SER A 519 8.40 -34.77 38.39
C SER A 519 7.61 -33.45 38.37
N ASP A 520 6.66 -33.31 39.30
CA ASP A 520 6.05 -32.03 39.59
C ASP A 520 7.18 -31.04 39.86
N ARG A 521 7.23 -29.95 39.08
CA ARG A 521 8.39 -29.04 38.95
C ARG A 521 9.01 -28.63 40.30
N GLU A 522 10.35 -28.59 40.33
CA GLU A 522 11.15 -27.84 41.32
C GLU A 522 11.29 -26.34 41.02
N ASP A 523 10.66 -25.80 39.97
CA ASP A 523 10.91 -24.43 39.51
C ASP A 523 9.69 -23.50 39.68
N HIS A 524 9.96 -22.40 40.40
CA HIS A 524 9.20 -21.16 40.69
C HIS A 524 8.18 -21.17 41.83
N PHE A 525 7.43 -22.26 42.06
CA PHE A 525 6.52 -22.35 43.21
C PHE A 525 6.60 -23.75 43.84
N LYS A 526 7.21 -23.87 45.02
CA LYS A 526 7.12 -25.09 45.85
C LYS A 526 5.65 -25.29 46.28
N GLU A 527 5.18 -26.50 46.55
CA GLU A 527 3.83 -26.71 47.14
C GLU A 527 3.60 -25.81 48.38
N ASN A 528 4.68 -25.54 49.13
CA ASN A 528 4.68 -24.71 50.32
C ASN A 528 4.63 -23.18 50.05
N TYR A 529 4.77 -22.75 48.79
CA TYR A 529 4.86 -21.34 48.35
C TYR A 529 3.99 -21.04 47.12
N LYS A 530 3.02 -21.90 46.81
CA LYS A 530 2.15 -21.77 45.65
C LYS A 530 1.00 -20.78 45.96
N PRO A 531 0.79 -19.72 45.14
CA PRO A 531 -0.39 -18.87 45.26
C PRO A 531 -1.66 -19.70 45.11
N GLU A 532 -2.67 -19.40 45.94
CA GLU A 532 -3.95 -20.08 45.92
C GLU A 532 -4.57 -19.97 44.50
N GLY A 533 -4.85 -21.12 43.87
CA GLY A 533 -5.39 -21.18 42.50
C GLY A 533 -4.37 -21.29 41.34
N PHE A 534 -3.05 -21.28 41.59
CA PHE A 534 -2.06 -21.43 40.51
C PHE A 534 -2.10 -22.85 39.90
N ASP A 535 -2.16 -23.01 38.57
CA ASP A 535 -2.14 -24.35 37.95
C ASP A 535 -0.77 -24.66 37.33
N THR A 536 -0.10 -25.67 37.87
CA THR A 536 1.23 -26.11 37.42
C THR A 536 1.17 -27.13 36.27
N LYS A 537 -0.01 -27.67 35.94
CA LYS A 537 -0.21 -28.70 34.89
C LYS A 537 -0.53 -28.08 33.54
N LYS A 538 0.33 -27.17 33.07
CA LYS A 538 0.20 -26.50 31.76
C LYS A 538 1.54 -26.37 31.06
N THR A 539 1.49 -26.32 29.74
CA THR A 539 2.65 -25.95 28.91
C THR A 539 2.73 -24.42 28.86
N VAL A 540 3.91 -23.87 29.15
CA VAL A 540 4.16 -22.42 29.10
C VAL A 540 4.96 -22.08 27.84
N LEU A 541 4.54 -21.05 27.14
CA LEU A 541 5.01 -20.60 25.84
C LEU A 541 5.11 -19.08 25.82
N SER A 542 5.72 -18.52 24.78
CA SER A 542 5.74 -17.06 24.60
C SER A 542 5.93 -16.67 23.14
N PRO A 543 5.36 -15.54 22.69
CA PRO A 543 5.72 -14.95 21.40
C PRO A 543 7.11 -14.29 21.44
N SER A 544 7.70 -14.11 22.62
CA SER A 544 9.05 -13.57 22.80
C SER A 544 10.04 -14.64 23.22
N ILE A 545 11.07 -14.82 22.39
CA ILE A 545 12.25 -15.62 22.75
C ILE A 545 13.08 -14.97 23.87
N ARG A 546 12.97 -13.65 24.11
CA ARG A 546 13.65 -12.99 25.23
C ARG A 546 13.08 -13.48 26.56
N TYR A 547 11.76 -13.67 26.60
CA TYR A 547 11.06 -14.25 27.73
C TYR A 547 11.29 -15.76 27.84
N ALA A 548 10.95 -16.52 26.79
CA ALA A 548 11.11 -17.98 26.80
C ALA A 548 12.57 -18.44 26.95
N GLY A 549 13.53 -17.58 26.62
CA GLY A 549 14.96 -17.82 26.73
C GLY A 549 15.58 -17.43 28.07
N HIS A 550 14.79 -16.89 29.02
CA HIS A 550 15.26 -16.54 30.36
C HIS A 550 15.64 -17.80 31.16
N ASP A 551 16.59 -17.68 32.10
CA ASP A 551 17.13 -18.80 32.90
C ASP A 551 16.04 -19.59 33.66
N ALA A 552 14.94 -18.91 33.99
CA ALA A 552 13.74 -19.47 34.58
C ALA A 552 13.06 -20.56 33.72
N TYR A 553 13.19 -20.48 32.39
CA TYR A 553 12.58 -21.42 31.45
C TYR A 553 13.63 -22.20 30.66
N ALA A 554 14.67 -21.52 30.17
CA ALA A 554 15.77 -22.11 29.44
C ALA A 554 16.99 -22.25 30.37
N MET A 555 16.98 -23.32 31.19
CA MET A 555 17.96 -23.51 32.25
C MET A 555 19.40 -23.51 31.71
N PRO A 556 20.30 -22.68 32.27
CA PRO A 556 21.66 -22.55 31.79
C PRO A 556 22.47 -23.84 32.03
N HIS A 557 23.29 -24.21 31.05
CA HIS A 557 24.20 -25.34 31.12
C HIS A 557 25.62 -24.91 30.73
N LYS A 558 26.60 -25.18 31.58
CA LYS A 558 28.00 -24.88 31.25
C LYS A 558 28.53 -25.87 30.22
N LEU A 559 29.21 -25.36 29.20
CA LEU A 559 29.89 -26.14 28.17
C LEU A 559 31.28 -25.55 27.94
N GLU A 560 32.31 -26.38 28.00
CA GLU A 560 33.66 -25.99 27.59
C GLU A 560 33.87 -26.32 26.12
N VAL A 561 34.28 -25.31 25.33
CA VAL A 561 34.61 -25.47 23.91
C VAL A 561 35.92 -24.76 23.64
N SER A 562 36.95 -25.51 23.21
CA SER A 562 38.26 -24.98 22.83
C SER A 562 38.91 -24.07 23.90
N GLY A 563 38.84 -24.49 25.18
CA GLY A 563 39.45 -23.77 26.31
C GLY A 563 38.64 -22.57 26.81
N LYS A 564 37.45 -22.32 26.28
CA LYS A 564 36.52 -21.28 26.73
C LYS A 564 35.28 -21.90 27.36
N THR A 565 34.78 -21.28 28.43
CA THR A 565 33.53 -21.70 29.08
C THR A 565 32.36 -20.91 28.50
N TYR A 566 31.31 -21.61 28.09
CA TYR A 566 30.08 -21.04 27.58
C TYR A 566 28.90 -21.43 28.48
N VAL A 567 27.91 -20.54 28.57
CA VAL A 567 26.59 -20.84 29.13
C VAL A 567 25.64 -21.08 27.98
N ALA A 568 25.24 -22.35 27.83
CA ALA A 568 24.29 -22.80 26.84
C ALA A 568 22.85 -22.76 27.37
N ARG A 569 21.92 -22.31 26.53
CA ARG A 569 20.47 -22.34 26.77
C ARG A 569 19.77 -22.97 25.57
N VAL A 570 18.68 -23.66 25.84
CA VAL A 570 17.87 -24.33 24.82
C VAL A 570 16.41 -23.91 24.88
N ALA A 571 15.82 -23.71 23.71
CA ALA A 571 14.40 -23.48 23.54
C ALA A 571 13.87 -24.22 22.31
N LEU A 572 12.58 -24.49 22.27
CA LEU A 572 11.89 -25.04 21.12
C LEU A 572 11.04 -23.97 20.46
N GLN A 573 11.12 -23.88 19.14
CA GLN A 573 10.26 -23.05 18.33
C GLN A 573 9.05 -23.86 17.88
N VAL A 574 7.85 -23.33 18.14
CA VAL A 574 6.60 -24.07 17.96
C VAL A 574 5.57 -23.28 17.18
N TYR A 575 4.81 -23.99 16.34
CA TYR A 575 3.49 -23.53 15.94
C TYR A 575 2.52 -23.83 17.06
N ILE A 576 1.61 -22.91 17.35
CA ILE A 576 0.50 -23.12 18.28
C ILE A 576 -0.82 -22.75 17.63
N ARG A 577 -1.83 -23.60 17.79
CA ARG A 577 -3.15 -23.42 17.20
C ARG A 577 -3.82 -22.16 17.79
N PRO A 578 -4.31 -21.22 16.97
CA PRO A 578 -5.08 -20.09 17.46
C PRO A 578 -6.30 -20.54 18.28
N GLY A 579 -6.52 -19.91 19.44
CA GLY A 579 -7.62 -20.25 20.35
C GLY A 579 -7.35 -21.44 21.28
N SER A 580 -6.19 -22.09 21.19
CA SER A 580 -5.83 -23.23 22.06
C SER A 580 -5.01 -22.85 23.29
N TYR A 581 -4.80 -21.56 23.54
CA TYR A 581 -3.94 -21.05 24.60
C TYR A 581 -4.49 -19.77 25.23
N ASP A 582 -4.17 -19.61 26.51
CA ASP A 582 -4.43 -18.41 27.29
C ASP A 582 -3.23 -17.47 27.22
N VAL A 583 -3.50 -16.16 27.31
CA VAL A 583 -2.49 -15.10 27.36
C VAL A 583 -2.54 -14.49 28.77
N GLY A 584 -1.37 -14.27 29.37
CA GLY A 584 -1.31 -13.66 30.70
C GLY A 584 0.06 -13.12 31.06
N ASP A 585 0.13 -12.69 32.33
CA ASP A 585 1.27 -12.00 32.92
C ASP A 585 2.54 -12.85 32.96
N GLN A 586 3.67 -12.16 32.90
CA GLN A 586 4.97 -12.74 33.18
C GLN A 586 5.03 -13.31 34.60
N THR A 587 5.76 -14.42 34.78
CA THR A 587 5.93 -15.11 36.07
C THR A 587 7.39 -15.17 36.54
N ILE A 588 8.29 -14.41 35.90
CA ILE A 588 9.73 -14.36 36.25
C ILE A 588 10.09 -13.24 37.24
N GLY A 589 9.12 -12.41 37.64
CA GLY A 589 9.30 -11.35 38.63
C GLY A 589 9.99 -10.09 38.12
N GLU A 590 10.11 -9.91 36.80
CA GLU A 590 10.75 -8.74 36.20
C GLU A 590 9.79 -7.53 36.19
N THR A 591 10.29 -6.37 36.63
CA THR A 591 9.52 -5.12 36.71
C THR A 591 9.72 -4.24 35.48
N LYS A 592 10.81 -4.45 34.75
CA LYS A 592 11.11 -3.73 33.50
C LYS A 592 10.48 -4.44 32.30
N PRO A 593 10.22 -3.71 31.19
CA PRO A 593 9.78 -4.34 29.95
C PRO A 593 10.79 -5.41 29.48
N ILE A 594 10.33 -6.66 29.36
CA ILE A 594 11.18 -7.79 28.96
C ILE A 594 11.43 -7.79 27.45
N ASP A 595 10.39 -7.44 26.70
CA ASP A 595 10.43 -7.30 25.25
C ASP A 595 9.88 -5.93 24.83
N PRO A 596 10.54 -5.19 23.93
CA PRO A 596 10.05 -3.90 23.44
C PRO A 596 8.67 -3.92 22.79
N LYS A 597 8.17 -5.08 22.35
CA LYS A 597 6.90 -5.19 21.63
C LYS A 597 5.77 -5.84 22.43
N PHE A 598 6.07 -6.74 23.36
CA PHE A 598 5.06 -7.48 24.12
C PHE A 598 5.01 -6.96 25.54
N ASP A 599 3.83 -6.54 25.99
CA ASP A 599 3.66 -6.09 27.38
C ASP A 599 3.90 -7.27 28.34
N ASN A 600 4.46 -6.98 29.51
CA ASN A 600 4.69 -7.99 30.54
C ASN A 600 3.38 -8.66 31.00
N GLN A 601 2.21 -8.06 30.76
CA GLN A 601 0.88 -8.62 31.06
C GLN A 601 0.35 -9.61 30.00
N GLU A 602 1.04 -9.75 28.85
CA GLU A 602 0.58 -10.60 27.74
C GLU A 602 1.67 -11.52 27.15
N ILE A 603 2.85 -11.53 27.77
CA ILE A 603 4.04 -12.19 27.24
C ILE A 603 4.09 -13.69 27.55
N GLU A 604 3.36 -14.16 28.57
CA GLU A 604 3.25 -15.58 28.91
C GLU A 604 2.01 -16.18 28.26
N TRP A 605 2.21 -17.22 27.44
CA TRP A 605 1.12 -18.01 26.89
C TRP A 605 1.08 -19.37 27.59
N SER A 606 -0.12 -19.92 27.81
CA SER A 606 -0.22 -21.25 28.38
C SER A 606 -1.32 -22.11 27.77
N THR A 607 -1.09 -23.41 27.66
CA THR A 607 -2.07 -24.36 27.10
C THR A 607 -2.04 -25.69 27.84
N LYS A 608 -3.21 -26.34 27.90
CA LYS A 608 -3.38 -27.74 28.34
C LYS A 608 -3.84 -28.64 27.20
N GLU A 609 -4.10 -28.08 26.02
CA GLU A 609 -4.64 -28.79 24.86
C GLU A 609 -3.53 -29.62 24.19
N ARG A 610 -3.69 -30.94 24.17
CA ARG A 610 -2.79 -31.83 23.42
C ARG A 610 -3.03 -31.75 21.93
N GLY A 611 -1.98 -31.95 21.15
CA GLY A 611 -1.98 -31.82 19.69
C GLY A 611 -2.07 -30.38 19.19
N SER A 612 -2.15 -29.39 20.08
CA SER A 612 -2.27 -27.96 19.73
C SER A 612 -0.94 -27.32 19.33
N THR A 613 0.17 -28.06 19.42
CA THR A 613 1.51 -27.57 19.07
C THR A 613 2.21 -28.45 18.03
N ILE A 614 3.04 -27.81 17.19
CA ILE A 614 3.94 -28.49 16.25
C ILE A 614 5.34 -27.90 16.42
N LEU A 615 6.31 -28.75 16.79
CA LEU A 615 7.72 -28.38 16.89
C LEU A 615 8.30 -28.17 15.49
N TYR A 616 9.04 -27.08 15.27
CA TYR A 616 9.69 -26.83 13.97
C TYR A 616 11.11 -26.27 14.06
N GLY A 617 11.60 -25.99 15.27
CA GLY A 617 12.99 -25.60 15.46
C GLY A 617 13.48 -25.91 16.86
N LEU A 618 14.70 -26.41 16.96
CA LEU A 618 15.49 -26.41 18.18
C LEU A 618 16.40 -25.18 18.16
N LEU A 619 16.26 -24.33 19.16
CA LEU A 619 17.05 -23.11 19.34
C LEU A 619 18.13 -23.34 20.39
N VAL A 620 19.35 -22.98 20.04
CA VAL A 620 20.52 -23.04 20.94
C VAL A 620 21.13 -21.64 21.04
N LYS A 621 21.39 -21.18 22.26
CA LYS A 621 22.15 -19.95 22.52
C LYS A 621 23.33 -20.31 23.40
N LEU A 622 24.54 -19.98 22.94
CA LEU A 622 25.74 -20.00 23.77
C LEU A 622 26.25 -18.57 23.97
N GLU A 623 26.57 -18.26 25.21
CA GLU A 623 27.19 -17.02 25.63
C GLU A 623 28.51 -17.34 26.32
N GLU A 624 29.62 -16.75 25.87
CA GLU A 624 30.91 -16.94 26.50
C GLU A 624 30.87 -16.32 27.91
N GLN A 625 31.29 -17.07 28.93
CA GLN A 625 31.50 -16.51 30.25
C GLN A 625 32.77 -15.67 30.21
N ALA A 626 32.66 -14.37 30.46
CA ALA A 626 33.83 -13.53 30.67
C ALA A 626 34.64 -14.11 31.84
N SER A 627 35.92 -14.36 31.56
CA SER A 627 36.92 -14.84 32.51
C SER A 627 37.10 -13.90 33.70
#